data_AF-A0A933IE56-F1
#
_entry.id   AF-A0A933IE56-F1
#
_cell.length_a   1.000
_cell.length_b   1.000
_cell.length_c   1.000
_cell.angle_alpha   90.00
_cell.angle_beta   90.00
_cell.angle_gamma   90.00
#
_symmetry.space_group_name_H-M   'P 1'
#
loop_
_entity.id
_entity.type
_entity.pdbx_description
1 polymer ?
#
loop_
_entity_poly.entity_id
_entity_poly.type
_entity_poly.pdbx_seq_one_letter_code
_entity_poly.pdbx_strand_id
1 'polypeptide(L)'
;MAPLVLGAMLLGCAAEVALERGEALSAAGRWEDAVQFYLDAASRDPKNVEVRLGLARAMQEASNALVRQARELQTAGRLEEAGVAYRRALGYNAENRAAQEGLDRLAVLPRHPRPRRRRTPSRPRRGSSPPSR
;
A
#
# COMPACT_ATOMS: atom_id res chain seq x y z
N MET A 1 22.12 42.28 -20.99
CA MET A 1 21.05 42.50 -19.98
C MET A 1 20.53 41.15 -19.56
N ALA A 2 20.72 40.79 -18.29
CA ALA A 2 20.58 39.46 -17.72
C ALA A 2 19.10 39.03 -17.54
N PRO A 3 18.81 37.73 -17.51
CA PRO A 3 17.52 37.16 -17.91
C PRO A 3 16.57 36.87 -16.74
N LEU A 4 15.29 36.76 -17.11
CA LEU A 4 14.19 35.97 -16.52
C LEU A 4 14.60 34.96 -15.42
N VAL A 5 14.54 35.36 -14.16
CA VAL A 5 14.39 34.43 -13.01
C VAL A 5 13.57 35.13 -11.93
N LEU A 6 12.24 35.13 -12.04
CA LEU A 6 11.37 35.60 -10.95
C LEU A 6 10.04 34.85 -10.97
N GLY A 7 10.08 33.54 -10.68
CA GLY A 7 8.88 32.70 -10.66
C GLY A 7 8.94 31.48 -9.75
N ALA A 8 9.88 31.42 -8.79
CA ALA A 8 10.12 30.21 -7.99
C ALA A 8 9.61 30.25 -6.54
N MET A 9 9.10 31.38 -6.03
CA MET A 9 8.84 31.52 -4.58
C MET A 9 7.45 31.07 -4.08
N LEU A 10 6.48 30.80 -4.96
CA LEU A 10 5.11 30.44 -4.54
C LEU A 10 4.85 28.92 -4.45
N LEU A 11 5.81 28.07 -4.84
CA LEU A 11 5.71 26.61 -4.74
C LEU A 11 6.27 26.05 -3.41
N GLY A 12 6.94 26.88 -2.60
CA GLY A 12 7.59 26.47 -1.34
C GLY A 12 6.60 26.13 -0.22
N CYS A 13 5.59 26.96 0.03
CA CYS A 13 4.67 26.75 1.16
C CYS A 13 3.87 25.43 1.09
N ALA A 14 3.47 25.01 -0.11
CA ALA A 14 2.71 23.78 -0.28
C ALA A 14 3.59 22.53 -0.08
N ALA A 15 4.86 22.59 -0.51
CA ALA A 15 5.84 21.54 -0.29
C ALA A 15 6.23 21.45 1.19
N GLU A 16 6.41 22.58 1.86
CA GLU A 16 6.77 22.64 3.28
C GLU A 16 5.69 22.03 4.18
N VAL A 17 4.42 22.39 3.94
CA VAL A 17 3.27 21.78 4.65
C VAL A 17 3.16 20.28 4.37
N ALA A 18 3.58 19.83 3.18
CA ALA A 18 3.60 18.41 2.84
C ALA A 18 4.66 17.64 3.61
N LEU A 19 5.84 18.24 3.78
CA LEU A 19 6.94 17.67 4.54
C LEU A 19 6.59 17.58 6.02
N GLU A 20 6.11 18.67 6.63
CA GLU A 20 5.71 18.68 8.04
C GLU A 20 4.61 17.66 8.34
N ARG A 21 3.59 17.56 7.50
CA ARG A 21 2.49 16.59 7.69
C ARG A 21 2.94 15.15 7.42
N GLY A 22 3.77 14.94 6.40
CA GLY A 22 4.35 13.64 6.11
C GLY A 22 5.21 13.14 7.26
N GLU A 23 6.00 14.02 7.89
CA GLU A 23 6.80 13.71 9.08
C GLU A 23 5.95 13.49 10.34
N ALA A 24 4.88 14.25 10.53
CA ALA A 24 3.96 14.03 11.66
C ALA A 24 3.20 12.70 11.55
N LEU A 25 2.72 12.35 10.36
CA LEU A 25 2.09 11.05 10.10
C LEU A 25 3.07 9.89 10.23
N SER A 26 4.31 10.12 9.80
CA SER A 26 5.44 9.22 10.03
C SER A 26 5.66 8.97 11.52
N ALA A 27 5.73 10.02 12.33
CA ALA A 27 5.87 9.92 13.78
C ALA A 27 4.68 9.20 14.46
N ALA A 28 3.48 9.31 13.88
CA ALA A 28 2.28 8.62 14.34
C ALA A 28 2.17 7.15 13.84
N GLY A 29 3.14 6.66 13.07
CA GLY A 29 3.10 5.30 12.50
C GLY A 29 2.13 5.12 11.34
N ARG A 30 1.58 6.22 10.81
CA ARG A 30 0.58 6.26 9.72
C ARG A 30 1.25 6.45 8.37
N TRP A 31 2.18 5.54 8.06
CA TRP A 31 3.03 5.62 6.87
C TRP A 31 2.27 5.56 5.56
N GLU A 32 1.17 4.81 5.50
CA GLU A 32 0.33 4.71 4.29
C GLU A 32 -0.34 6.04 3.97
N ASP A 33 -0.79 6.79 5.00
CA ASP A 33 -1.37 8.12 4.83
C ASP A 33 -0.31 9.14 4.39
N ALA A 34 0.90 9.04 4.93
CA ALA A 34 2.03 9.88 4.51
C ALA A 34 2.36 9.64 3.03
N VAL A 35 2.40 8.38 2.58
CA VAL A 35 2.60 8.05 1.17
C VAL A 35 1.52 8.69 0.29
N GLN A 36 0.24 8.59 0.67
CA GLN A 36 -0.84 9.21 -0.10
C GLN A 36 -0.68 10.73 -0.19
N PHE A 37 -0.31 11.38 0.92
CA PHE A 37 -0.09 12.82 0.94
C PHE A 37 1.06 13.25 0.02
N TYR A 38 2.18 12.51 0.06
CA TYR A 38 3.31 12.78 -0.83
C TYR A 38 3.03 12.45 -2.29
N LEU A 39 2.20 11.44 -2.58
CA LEU A 39 1.75 11.14 -3.94
C LEU A 39 0.91 12.29 -4.51
N ASP A 40 -0.01 12.83 -3.72
CA ASP A 40 -0.81 13.98 -4.11
C ASP A 40 0.08 15.21 -4.34
N ALA A 41 1.06 15.46 -3.46
CA ALA A 41 2.03 16.54 -3.63
C ALA A 41 2.90 16.36 -4.89
N ALA A 42 3.40 15.14 -5.13
CA ALA A 42 4.21 14.81 -6.30
C ALA A 42 3.41 14.91 -7.61
N SER A 43 2.09 14.66 -7.56
CA SER A 43 1.21 14.85 -8.73
C SER A 43 1.07 16.33 -9.12
N ARG A 44 1.13 17.24 -8.14
CA ARG A 44 1.01 18.70 -8.35
C ARG A 44 2.32 19.32 -8.78
N ASP A 45 3.44 18.85 -8.22
CA ASP A 45 4.77 19.29 -8.60
C ASP A 45 5.74 18.10 -8.76
N PRO A 46 5.76 17.46 -9.95
CA PRO A 46 6.62 16.31 -10.21
C PRO A 46 8.12 16.62 -10.23
N LYS A 47 8.50 17.90 -10.34
CA LYS A 47 9.91 18.33 -10.41
C LYS A 47 10.49 18.64 -9.04
N ASN A 48 9.66 18.71 -8.01
CA ASN A 48 10.10 18.97 -6.65
C ASN A 48 10.87 17.77 -6.09
N VAL A 49 12.19 17.94 -5.95
CA VAL A 49 13.10 16.90 -5.44
C VAL A 49 12.78 16.56 -3.98
N GLU A 50 12.39 17.54 -3.17
CA GLU A 50 12.12 17.36 -1.75
C GLU A 50 10.87 16.49 -1.53
N VAL A 51 9.80 16.76 -2.29
CA VAL A 51 8.58 15.94 -2.26
C VAL A 51 8.86 14.51 -2.72
N ARG A 52 9.70 14.33 -3.75
CA ARG A 52 10.09 13.00 -4.22
C ARG A 52 10.93 12.24 -3.19
N LEU A 53 11.82 12.94 -2.48
CA LEU A 53 12.62 12.37 -1.40
C LEU A 53 11.73 11.96 -0.22
N GLY A 54 10.79 12.84 0.18
CA GLY A 54 9.79 12.56 1.20
C GLY A 54 8.92 11.35 0.85
N LEU A 55 8.45 11.27 -0.40
CA LEU A 55 7.71 10.11 -0.90
C LEU A 55 8.52 8.81 -0.80
N ALA A 56 9.76 8.81 -1.28
CA ALA A 56 10.62 7.64 -1.23
C ALA A 56 10.85 7.17 0.21
N ARG A 57 11.11 8.10 1.13
CA ARG A 57 11.25 7.82 2.56
C ARG A 57 9.97 7.24 3.15
N ALA A 58 8.82 7.85 2.86
CA ALA A 58 7.53 7.36 3.35
C ALA A 58 7.21 5.95 2.84
N MET A 59 7.50 5.65 1.57
CA MET A 59 7.32 4.31 0.98
C MET A 59 8.24 3.27 1.63
N GLN A 60 9.50 3.64 1.89
CA GLN A 60 10.43 2.76 2.60
C GLN A 60 9.93 2.42 4.02
N GLU A 61 9.48 3.43 4.77
CA GLU A 61 8.97 3.21 6.12
C GLU A 61 7.64 2.47 6.16
N ALA A 62 6.73 2.73 5.22
CA ALA A 62 5.50 1.95 5.06
C ALA A 62 5.80 0.47 4.81
N SER A 63 6.77 0.18 3.94
CA SER A 63 7.26 -1.18 3.69
C SER A 63 7.79 -1.82 4.97
N ASN A 64 8.64 -1.12 5.72
CA ASN A 64 9.21 -1.62 6.97
C ASN A 64 8.14 -1.87 8.06
N ALA A 65 7.13 -1.00 8.15
CA ALA A 65 6.02 -1.17 9.08
C ALA A 65 5.19 -2.42 8.75
N LEU A 66 4.88 -2.64 7.48
CA LEU A 66 4.18 -3.83 7.01
C LEU A 66 4.98 -5.11 7.25
N VAL A 67 6.31 -5.06 7.12
CA VAL A 67 7.19 -6.19 7.51
C VAL A 67 7.09 -6.51 8.99
N ARG A 68 7.07 -5.49 9.88
CA ARG A 68 6.89 -5.71 11.32
C ARG A 68 5.53 -6.34 11.61
N GLN A 69 4.46 -5.79 11.05
CA GLN A 69 3.11 -6.33 11.16
C GLN A 69 3.04 -7.78 10.65
N ALA A 70 3.67 -8.08 9.51
CA ALA A 70 3.71 -9.42 8.96
C ALA A 70 4.38 -10.41 9.91
N ARG A 71 5.49 -10.02 10.55
CA ARG A 71 6.18 -10.86 11.56
C ARG A 71 5.30 -11.11 12.79
N GLU A 72 4.58 -10.10 13.26
CA GLU A 72 3.62 -10.26 14.36
C GLU A 72 2.51 -11.26 13.98
N LEU A 73 1.95 -11.14 12.77
CA LEU A 73 0.97 -12.08 12.24
C LEU A 73 1.52 -13.50 12.12
N GLN A 74 2.79 -13.68 11.74
CA GLN A 74 3.45 -14.99 11.74
C GLN A 74 3.54 -15.57 13.15
N THR A 75 3.97 -14.78 14.13
CA THR A 75 4.03 -15.24 15.53
C THR A 75 2.65 -15.60 16.09
N ALA A 76 1.59 -14.95 15.62
CA ALA A 76 0.21 -15.27 15.95
C ALA A 76 -0.38 -16.46 15.14
N GLY A 77 0.41 -17.11 14.28
CA GLY A 77 -0.04 -18.22 13.43
C GLY A 77 -0.94 -17.82 12.25
N ARG A 78 -1.15 -16.51 12.03
CA ARG A 78 -2.00 -15.94 10.96
C ARG A 78 -1.21 -15.83 9.65
N LEU A 79 -0.72 -16.97 9.16
CA LEU A 79 0.23 -17.05 8.05
C LEU A 79 -0.30 -16.46 6.73
N GLU A 80 -1.60 -16.61 6.44
CA GLU A 80 -2.18 -16.03 5.23
C GLU A 80 -2.14 -14.49 5.24
N GLU A 81 -2.47 -13.90 6.39
CA GLU A 81 -2.50 -12.45 6.58
C GLU A 81 -1.09 -11.88 6.62
N ALA A 82 -0.15 -12.59 7.24
CA ALA A 82 1.28 -12.26 7.15
C ALA A 82 1.75 -12.21 5.69
N GLY A 83 1.35 -13.19 4.88
CA GLY A 83 1.67 -13.21 3.45
C GLY A 83 1.06 -12.02 2.68
N VAL A 84 -0.14 -11.57 3.05
CA VAL A 84 -0.73 -10.34 2.47
C VAL A 84 0.10 -9.12 2.86
N ALA A 85 0.47 -8.99 4.14
CA ALA A 85 1.25 -7.87 4.64
C ALA A 85 2.64 -7.78 3.96
N TYR A 86 3.34 -8.90 3.79
CA TYR A 86 4.62 -8.91 3.07
C TYR A 86 4.48 -8.51 1.59
N ARG A 87 3.44 -8.99 0.89
CA ARG A 87 3.20 -8.55 -0.51
C ARG A 87 2.90 -7.06 -0.60
N ARG A 88 2.14 -6.50 0.35
CA ARG A 88 1.92 -5.06 0.43
C ARG A 88 3.23 -4.31 0.68
N ALA A 89 4.09 -4.84 1.56
CA ALA A 89 5.40 -4.24 1.82
C ALA A 89 6.25 -4.14 0.54
N LEU A 90 6.25 -5.19 -0.29
CA LEU A 90 6.93 -5.18 -1.60
C LEU A 90 6.27 -4.23 -2.61
N GLY A 91 4.97 -3.96 -2.46
CA GLY A 91 4.27 -2.95 -3.25
C GLY A 91 4.76 -1.52 -2.97
N TYR A 92 5.19 -1.24 -1.74
CA TYR A 92 5.80 0.04 -1.37
C TYR A 92 7.31 0.08 -1.62
N ASN A 93 8.03 -1.00 -1.35
CA ASN A 93 9.45 -1.12 -1.65
C ASN A 93 9.77 -2.53 -2.13
N ALA A 94 9.94 -2.68 -3.45
CA ALA A 94 10.25 -3.95 -4.08
C ALA A 94 11.62 -4.53 -3.66
N GLU A 95 12.54 -3.67 -3.19
CA GLU A 95 13.88 -4.07 -2.74
C GLU A 95 13.92 -4.47 -1.26
N ASN A 96 12.77 -4.48 -0.56
CA ASN A 96 12.72 -4.87 0.84
C ASN A 96 13.01 -6.37 1.02
N ARG A 97 14.29 -6.71 1.24
CA ARG A 97 14.75 -8.08 1.44
C ARG A 97 14.01 -8.80 2.55
N ALA A 98 13.70 -8.11 3.65
CA ALA A 98 12.98 -8.71 4.77
C ALA A 98 11.55 -9.12 4.40
N ALA A 99 10.90 -8.39 3.50
CA ALA A 99 9.59 -8.76 2.97
C ALA A 99 9.67 -9.97 2.03
N GLN A 100 10.68 -9.98 1.16
CA GLN A 100 10.93 -11.09 0.23
C GLN A 100 11.23 -12.39 0.98
N GLU A 101 12.18 -12.37 1.91
CA GLU A 101 12.52 -13.53 2.75
C GLU A 101 11.31 -14.02 3.56
N GLY A 102 10.48 -13.11 4.05
CA GLY A 102 9.24 -13.43 4.75
C GLY A 102 8.27 -14.23 3.88
N LEU A 103 8.09 -13.83 2.62
CA LEU A 103 7.26 -14.57 1.65
C LEU A 103 7.87 -15.90 1.27
N ASP A 104 9.17 -15.97 1.06
CA ASP A 104 9.85 -17.21 0.69
C ASP A 104 9.67 -18.25 1.79
N ARG A 105 9.83 -17.87 3.06
CA ARG A 105 9.53 -18.73 4.22
C ARG A 105 8.09 -19.22 4.23
N LEU A 106 7.12 -18.34 3.94
CA LEU A 106 5.70 -18.70 3.86
C LEU A 106 5.35 -19.57 2.65
N ALA A 107 6.14 -19.52 1.58
CA ALA A 107 5.92 -20.33 0.38
C ALA A 107 6.27 -21.80 0.58
N VAL A 108 7.26 -22.09 1.43
CA VAL A 108 7.67 -23.47 1.77
C VAL A 108 6.71 -24.14 2.77
N LEU A 109 5.88 -23.36 3.46
CA LEU A 109 4.88 -23.88 4.38
C LEU A 109 3.74 -24.59 3.61
N PRO A 110 3.33 -25.81 4.02
CA PRO A 110 2.23 -26.53 3.38
C PRO A 110 0.97 -25.67 3.38
N ARG A 111 0.53 -25.22 2.21
CA ARG A 111 -0.72 -24.46 2.07
C ARG A 111 -1.87 -25.38 2.43
N HIS A 112 -2.52 -25.14 3.57
CA HIS A 112 -3.81 -25.74 3.83
C HIS A 112 -4.79 -25.25 2.75
N PRO A 113 -5.43 -26.16 2.00
CA PRO A 113 -6.33 -25.76 0.94
C PRO A 113 -7.46 -24.96 1.56
N ARG A 114 -7.59 -23.68 1.15
CA ARG A 114 -8.73 -22.85 1.50
C ARG A 114 -10.00 -23.62 1.13
N PRO A 115 -10.97 -23.82 2.04
CA PRO A 115 -12.25 -24.37 1.65
C PRO A 115 -12.82 -23.43 0.59
N ARG A 116 -12.93 -23.93 -0.65
CA ARG A 116 -13.60 -23.21 -1.73
C ARG A 116 -14.96 -22.79 -1.17
N ARG A 117 -15.16 -21.48 -0.95
CA ARG A 117 -16.49 -20.93 -0.66
C ARG A 117 -17.41 -21.51 -1.72
N ARG A 118 -18.27 -22.44 -1.31
CA ARG A 118 -19.26 -23.07 -2.18
C ARG A 118 -20.05 -21.91 -2.76
N ARG A 119 -19.80 -21.56 -4.03
CA ARG A 119 -20.74 -20.78 -4.82
C ARG A 119 -21.98 -21.65 -4.83
N THR A 120 -22.97 -21.31 -4.00
CA THR A 120 -24.28 -21.93 -4.05
C THR A 120 -24.80 -21.71 -5.46
N PRO A 121 -25.07 -22.77 -6.24
CA PRO A 121 -25.69 -22.58 -7.54
C PRO A 121 -27.09 -22.04 -7.29
N SER A 122 -27.36 -20.82 -7.79
CA SER A 122 -28.68 -20.22 -7.84
C SER A 122 -29.58 -21.17 -8.63
N ARG A 123 -30.58 -21.76 -7.96
CA ARG A 123 -31.62 -22.58 -8.60
C ARG A 123 -32.27 -21.77 -9.75
N PRO A 124 -32.37 -22.28 -10.98
CA PRO A 124 -33.23 -21.67 -11.98
C PRO A 124 -34.69 -21.98 -11.63
N ARG A 125 -35.51 -20.94 -11.45
CA ARG A 125 -36.97 -21.07 -11.32
C ARG A 125 -37.53 -21.57 -12.67
N ARG A 126 -37.83 -22.87 -12.75
CA ARG A 126 -38.56 -23.48 -13.86
C ARG A 126 -40.05 -23.18 -13.68
N GLY A 127 -40.50 -22.04 -14.18
CA GLY A 127 -41.93 -21.73 -14.32
C GLY A 127 -42.45 -22.40 -15.59
N SER A 128 -42.89 -23.64 -15.49
CA SER A 128 -43.65 -24.31 -16.54
C SER A 128 -45.14 -24.28 -16.18
N SER A 129 -45.92 -23.56 -16.98
CA SER A 129 -47.38 -23.72 -17.05
C SER A 129 -47.75 -23.97 -18.51
N PRO A 130 -48.49 -25.04 -18.80
CA PRO A 130 -49.41 -25.07 -19.93
C PRO A 130 -50.88 -25.12 -19.44
N PRO A 131 -51.84 -24.78 -20.32
CA PRO A 131 -53.16 -24.32 -19.94
C PRO A 131 -54.13 -25.46 -19.60
N SER A 132 -55.09 -25.14 -18.72
CA SER A 132 -56.24 -25.99 -18.42
C SER A 132 -57.41 -25.65 -19.34
N ARG A 133 -57.74 -26.61 -20.20
CA ARG A 133 -59.04 -26.86 -20.88
C ARG A 133 -59.49 -25.93 -21.99
#